data_AF-A0A0Q6AEV0-F1
#
_entry.id   AF-A0A0Q6AEV0-F1
#
_cell.length_a   1.000
_cell.length_b   1.000
_cell.length_c   1.000
_cell.angle_alpha   90.00
_cell.angle_beta   90.00
_cell.angle_gamma   90.00
#
_symmetry.space_group_name_H-M   'P 1'
#
loop_
_entity.id
_entity.type
_entity.pdbx_description
1 polymer ?
#
loop_
_entity_poly.entity_id
_entity_poly.type
_entity_poly.pdbx_seq_one_letter_code
_entity_poly.pdbx_strand_id
1 'polypeptide(L)'
;METKILIQNDPLWNRLQSFSLDQPNIDFPFSKKLSKEENWTENFTKKAIEEYKKFVYLCCVLPNGASPSEIVDKVWHMHLIYTQNYWEEFCPNILQHKLHHYPSNGGENENEKYKNWFHDTLHHYEEIFGKKAPENIWLSKKDRSKRSKFWMNDFKILSIFLIAFLLNSCSGGVGNILSFIFIWIPVIILSKIIFSWIFNNNDKSGNDKDGGSSGSCGGSSSSCSSSCGSSCGSGCGGCGGGGD
;
A
#
# COMPACT_ATOMS: atom_id res chain seq x y z
N MET A 1 4.64 -22.33 0.74
CA MET A 1 3.51 -23.26 0.97
C MET A 1 3.18 -23.33 2.45
N GLU A 2 4.19 -23.36 3.32
CA GLU A 2 4.08 -23.33 4.78
C GLU A 2 3.32 -22.11 5.34
N THR A 3 3.65 -20.88 4.95
CA THR A 3 2.96 -19.65 5.39
C THR A 3 1.47 -19.62 5.06
N LYS A 4 1.09 -20.14 3.89
CA LYS A 4 -0.32 -20.22 3.47
C LYS A 4 -1.12 -21.21 4.34
N ILE A 5 -0.49 -22.31 4.77
CA ILE A 5 -1.10 -23.31 5.66
C ILE A 5 -1.26 -22.73 7.08
N LEU A 6 -0.27 -21.93 7.54
CA LEU A 6 -0.33 -21.29 8.86
C LEU A 6 -1.50 -20.31 8.97
N ILE A 7 -1.75 -19.48 7.95
CA ILE A 7 -2.88 -18.53 7.96
C ILE A 7 -4.23 -19.23 7.89
N GLN A 8 -4.34 -20.29 7.08
CA GLN A 8 -5.61 -21.03 6.98
C GLN A 8 -6.03 -21.68 8.30
N ASN A 9 -5.06 -22.00 9.16
CA ASN A 9 -5.32 -22.54 10.48
C ASN A 9 -5.44 -21.46 11.57
N ASP A 10 -5.25 -20.17 11.22
CA ASP A 10 -5.38 -19.08 12.18
C ASP A 10 -6.87 -18.81 12.51
N PRO A 11 -7.28 -18.90 13.79
CA PRO A 11 -8.66 -18.65 14.18
C PRO A 11 -9.16 -17.24 13.84
N LEU A 12 -8.32 -16.20 13.91
CA LEU A 12 -8.68 -14.84 13.53
C LEU A 12 -8.97 -14.76 12.04
N TRP A 13 -8.10 -15.34 11.20
CA TRP A 13 -8.29 -15.34 9.76
C TRP A 13 -9.58 -16.07 9.37
N ASN A 14 -9.87 -17.20 10.00
CA ASN A 14 -11.09 -17.96 9.76
C ASN A 14 -12.36 -17.18 10.12
N ARG A 15 -12.36 -16.47 11.26
CA ARG A 15 -13.48 -15.58 11.62
C ARG A 15 -13.65 -14.44 10.62
N LEU A 16 -12.56 -13.77 10.23
CA LEU A 16 -12.58 -12.71 9.21
C LEU A 16 -13.13 -13.18 7.86
N GLN A 17 -12.72 -14.37 7.40
CA GLN A 17 -13.21 -14.93 6.14
C GLN A 17 -14.70 -15.28 6.22
N SER A 18 -15.16 -15.82 7.36
CA SER A 18 -16.58 -16.14 7.56
C SER A 18 -17.50 -14.93 7.73
N PHE A 19 -16.95 -13.78 8.15
CA PHE A 19 -17.72 -12.57 8.38
C PHE A 19 -18.18 -11.94 7.05
N SER A 20 -19.48 -11.67 6.95
CA SER A 20 -20.08 -10.93 5.84
C SER A 20 -20.43 -9.51 6.29
N LEU A 21 -19.98 -8.51 5.53
CA LEU A 21 -20.44 -7.13 5.66
C LEU A 21 -21.86 -6.95 5.10
N ASP A 22 -22.26 -7.83 4.20
CA ASP A 22 -23.60 -7.82 3.62
C ASP A 22 -24.55 -8.59 4.54
N GLN A 23 -25.56 -7.90 5.04
CA GLN A 23 -26.68 -8.51 5.74
C GLN A 23 -27.62 -9.20 4.74
N PRO A 24 -28.10 -10.42 5.04
CA PRO A 24 -29.03 -11.12 4.15
C PRO A 24 -30.38 -10.40 4.09
N ASN A 25 -31.08 -10.56 2.97
CA ASN A 25 -32.45 -10.06 2.77
C ASN A 25 -32.63 -8.53 2.83
N ILE A 26 -31.57 -7.77 2.49
CA ILE A 26 -31.64 -6.31 2.35
C ILE A 26 -31.42 -5.93 0.89
N ASP A 27 -32.26 -5.04 0.35
CA ASP A 27 -32.21 -4.60 -1.05
C ASP A 27 -30.95 -3.78 -1.38
N PHE A 28 -30.36 -3.16 -0.37
CA PHE A 28 -29.20 -2.28 -0.47
C PHE A 28 -28.15 -2.60 0.59
N PRO A 29 -27.43 -3.74 0.46
CA PRO A 29 -26.42 -4.17 1.42
C PRO A 29 -25.13 -3.34 1.29
N PHE A 30 -24.20 -3.55 2.23
CA PHE A 30 -22.94 -2.82 2.34
C PHE A 30 -22.19 -2.74 1.01
N SER A 31 -21.99 -3.87 0.33
CA SER A 31 -21.25 -3.96 -0.93
C SER A 31 -21.90 -3.16 -2.06
N LYS A 32 -23.24 -3.12 -2.12
CA LYS A 32 -23.99 -2.35 -3.10
C LYS A 32 -23.95 -0.85 -2.83
N LYS A 33 -23.95 -0.45 -1.55
CA LYS A 33 -23.72 0.94 -1.14
C LYS A 33 -22.32 1.40 -1.52
N LEU A 34 -21.31 0.62 -1.12
CA LEU A 34 -19.90 0.88 -1.43
C LEU A 34 -19.66 0.98 -2.94
N SER A 35 -20.20 0.06 -3.73
CA SER A 35 -20.05 0.09 -5.19
C SER A 35 -20.66 1.36 -5.82
N LYS A 36 -21.80 1.81 -5.27
CA LYS A 36 -22.49 3.02 -5.76
C LYS A 36 -21.73 4.29 -5.40
N GLU A 37 -21.27 4.42 -4.16
CA GLU A 37 -20.57 5.63 -3.69
C GLU A 37 -19.20 5.80 -4.35
N GLU A 38 -18.48 4.70 -4.53
CA GLU A 38 -17.13 4.73 -5.12
C GLU A 38 -17.12 4.56 -6.65
N ASN A 39 -18.29 4.40 -7.27
CA ASN A 39 -18.45 4.07 -8.69
C ASN A 39 -17.64 2.83 -9.11
N TRP A 40 -17.69 1.77 -8.29
CA TRP A 40 -16.99 0.52 -8.55
C TRP A 40 -17.91 -0.53 -9.17
N THR A 41 -17.32 -1.40 -9.99
CA THR A 41 -18.00 -2.62 -10.43
C THR A 41 -18.15 -3.58 -9.26
N GLU A 42 -19.21 -4.40 -9.27
CA GLU A 42 -19.46 -5.39 -8.22
C GLU A 42 -18.25 -6.32 -7.98
N ASN A 43 -17.61 -6.78 -9.07
CA ASN A 43 -16.41 -7.62 -8.98
C ASN A 43 -15.22 -6.88 -8.33
N PHE A 44 -15.04 -5.61 -8.63
CA PHE A 44 -13.99 -4.81 -8.00
C PHE A 44 -14.29 -4.58 -6.52
N THR A 45 -15.53 -4.27 -6.17
CA THR A 45 -15.96 -4.09 -4.78
C THR A 45 -15.73 -5.34 -3.94
N LYS A 46 -16.10 -6.53 -4.47
CA LYS A 46 -15.82 -7.82 -3.81
C LYS A 46 -14.33 -8.01 -3.53
N LYS A 47 -13.47 -7.71 -4.51
CA LYS A 47 -12.02 -7.79 -4.32
C LYS A 47 -11.51 -6.77 -3.29
N ALA A 48 -12.01 -5.54 -3.32
CA ALA A 48 -11.64 -4.50 -2.34
C ALA A 48 -12.02 -4.92 -0.91
N ILE A 49 -13.20 -5.52 -0.71
CA ILE A 49 -13.62 -6.07 0.59
C ILE A 49 -12.70 -7.20 1.07
N GLU A 50 -12.29 -8.10 0.18
CA GLU A 50 -11.33 -9.16 0.54
C GLU A 50 -9.95 -8.60 0.91
N GLU A 51 -9.47 -7.56 0.22
CA GLU A 51 -8.23 -6.87 0.61
C GLU A 51 -8.38 -6.09 1.92
N TYR A 52 -9.56 -5.54 2.21
CA TYR A 52 -9.88 -4.94 3.50
C TYR A 52 -9.79 -5.95 4.65
N LYS A 53 -10.31 -7.17 4.49
CA LYS A 53 -10.16 -8.23 5.51
C LYS A 53 -8.69 -8.57 5.78
N LYS A 54 -7.85 -8.61 4.74
CA LYS A 54 -6.40 -8.82 4.90
C LYS A 54 -5.72 -7.68 5.62
N PHE A 55 -6.08 -6.44 5.29
CA PHE A 55 -5.59 -5.26 5.99
C PHE A 55 -5.94 -5.32 7.49
N VAL A 56 -7.20 -5.66 7.83
CA VAL A 56 -7.61 -5.81 9.23
C VAL A 56 -6.85 -6.93 9.92
N TYR A 57 -6.61 -8.06 9.25
CA TYR A 57 -5.75 -9.12 9.78
C TYR A 57 -4.35 -8.60 10.11
N LEU A 58 -3.71 -7.86 9.18
CA LEU A 58 -2.40 -7.25 9.38
C LEU A 58 -2.40 -6.29 10.58
N CYS A 59 -3.44 -5.46 10.73
CA CYS A 59 -3.64 -4.59 11.89
C CYS A 59 -3.62 -5.35 13.23
N CYS A 60 -4.16 -6.57 13.26
CA CYS A 60 -4.26 -7.37 14.48
C CYS A 60 -2.97 -8.14 14.80
N VAL A 61 -2.23 -8.61 13.79
CA VAL A 61 -1.06 -9.49 14.00
C VAL A 61 0.27 -8.75 14.02
N LEU A 62 0.35 -7.56 13.44
CA LEU A 62 1.58 -6.76 13.43
C LEU A 62 1.67 -5.90 14.69
N PRO A 63 2.87 -5.79 15.31
CA PRO A 63 3.05 -5.05 16.56
C PRO A 63 2.75 -3.55 16.43
N ASN A 64 2.98 -2.98 15.25
CA ASN A 64 2.76 -1.57 14.94
C ASN A 64 1.50 -1.35 14.08
N GLY A 65 0.63 -2.36 13.93
CA GLY A 65 -0.48 -2.31 13.01
C GLY A 65 -0.06 -2.20 11.54
N ALA A 66 -0.97 -1.72 10.70
CA ALA A 66 -0.77 -1.57 9.26
C ALA A 66 -1.36 -0.25 8.75
N SER A 67 -0.88 0.19 7.58
CA SER A 67 -1.43 1.32 6.83
C SER A 67 -2.18 0.82 5.60
N PRO A 68 -3.46 1.19 5.39
CA PRO A 68 -4.22 0.76 4.23
C PRO A 68 -3.76 1.49 2.96
N SER A 69 -4.13 0.95 1.79
CA SER A 69 -4.14 1.75 0.56
C SER A 69 -5.39 2.63 0.51
N GLU A 70 -5.43 3.62 -0.37
CA GLU A 70 -6.60 4.49 -0.57
C GLU A 70 -7.90 3.69 -0.80
N ILE A 71 -7.85 2.62 -1.59
CA ILE A 71 -9.02 1.78 -1.90
C ILE A 71 -9.46 0.97 -0.68
N VAL A 72 -8.51 0.42 0.07
CA VAL A 72 -8.82 -0.34 1.29
C VAL A 72 -9.35 0.58 2.39
N ASP A 73 -8.80 1.79 2.50
CA ASP A 73 -9.21 2.80 3.47
C ASP A 73 -10.67 3.23 3.24
N LYS A 74 -11.09 3.40 1.98
CA LYS A 74 -12.49 3.66 1.62
C LYS A 74 -13.46 2.58 2.11
N VAL A 75 -13.08 1.30 2.00
CA VAL A 75 -13.88 0.20 2.55
C VAL A 75 -13.95 0.30 4.07
N TRP A 76 -12.81 0.58 4.72
CA TRP A 76 -12.72 0.70 6.17
C TRP A 76 -13.54 1.88 6.69
N HIS A 77 -13.45 3.06 6.07
CA HIS A 77 -14.25 4.23 6.41
C HIS A 77 -15.74 3.96 6.31
N MET A 78 -16.18 3.33 5.22
CA MET A 78 -17.58 2.93 5.11
C MET A 78 -17.97 2.00 6.28
N HIS A 79 -17.15 1.00 6.60
CA HIS A 79 -17.45 0.07 7.70
C HIS A 79 -17.51 0.77 9.07
N LEU A 80 -16.65 1.76 9.33
CA LEU A 80 -16.70 2.57 10.56
C LEU A 80 -18.05 3.31 10.74
N ILE A 81 -18.72 3.68 9.65
CA ILE A 81 -20.03 4.35 9.68
C ILE A 81 -21.15 3.37 10.04
N TYR A 82 -20.99 2.07 9.77
CA TYR A 82 -21.92 1.03 10.24
C TYR A 82 -21.64 0.70 11.71
N THR A 83 -21.81 1.71 12.58
CA THR A 83 -21.29 1.72 13.95
C THR A 83 -21.70 0.49 14.76
N GLN A 84 -22.96 0.03 14.65
CA GLN A 84 -23.42 -1.17 15.33
C GLN A 84 -22.69 -2.43 14.84
N ASN A 85 -22.66 -2.65 13.52
CA ASN A 85 -21.95 -3.78 12.93
C ASN A 85 -20.44 -3.71 13.22
N TYR A 86 -19.83 -2.53 13.22
CA TYR A 86 -18.40 -2.38 13.51
C TYR A 86 -18.08 -2.60 14.99
N TRP A 87 -18.73 -1.85 15.89
CA TRP A 87 -18.36 -1.81 17.32
C TRP A 87 -19.00 -2.92 18.16
N GLU A 88 -20.19 -3.38 17.80
CA GLU A 88 -20.93 -4.37 18.59
C GLU A 88 -20.84 -5.78 18.01
N GLU A 89 -20.57 -5.92 16.71
CA GLU A 89 -20.43 -7.23 16.07
C GLU A 89 -18.98 -7.54 15.68
N PHE A 90 -18.38 -6.72 14.82
CA PHE A 90 -17.09 -7.00 14.21
C PHE A 90 -15.94 -6.96 15.22
N CYS A 91 -15.75 -5.85 15.95
CA CYS A 91 -14.67 -5.73 16.92
C CYS A 91 -14.74 -6.80 18.04
N PRO A 92 -15.86 -6.99 18.76
CA PRO A 92 -15.89 -7.93 19.88
C PRO A 92 -15.98 -9.40 19.43
N ASN A 93 -16.74 -9.74 18.39
CA ASN A 93 -17.01 -11.14 18.05
C ASN A 93 -16.07 -11.68 16.97
N ILE A 94 -15.62 -10.83 16.04
CA ILE A 94 -14.74 -11.25 14.93
C ILE A 94 -13.28 -10.97 15.28
N LEU A 95 -12.94 -9.72 15.59
CA LEU A 95 -11.55 -9.36 15.92
C LEU A 95 -11.17 -9.80 17.32
N GLN A 96 -12.13 -9.78 18.26
CA GLN A 96 -11.88 -9.91 19.70
C GLN A 96 -10.91 -8.83 20.21
N HIS A 97 -10.88 -7.69 19.52
CA HIS A 97 -9.94 -6.59 19.72
C HIS A 97 -10.56 -5.29 19.24
N LYS A 98 -10.24 -4.18 19.90
CA LYS A 98 -10.67 -2.85 19.46
C LYS A 98 -9.74 -2.32 18.38
N LEU A 99 -10.27 -2.13 17.19
CA LEU A 99 -9.53 -1.50 16.09
C LEU A 99 -9.99 -0.05 15.96
N HIS A 100 -9.13 0.90 16.33
CA HIS A 100 -9.43 2.31 16.23
C HIS A 100 -8.79 2.92 14.98
N HIS A 101 -9.56 3.76 14.29
CA HIS A 101 -9.06 4.60 13.20
C HIS A 101 -8.55 5.93 13.77
N TYR A 102 -7.31 6.28 13.46
CA TYR A 102 -6.73 7.57 13.84
C TYR A 102 -6.52 8.46 12.60
N PRO A 103 -7.07 9.68 12.60
CA PRO A 103 -6.83 10.62 11.52
C PRO A 103 -5.37 11.06 11.48
N SER A 104 -4.88 11.35 10.27
CA SER A 104 -3.60 12.01 10.04
C SER A 104 -3.68 13.47 10.51
N ASN A 105 -2.60 13.99 11.10
CA ASN A 105 -2.46 15.43 11.37
C ASN A 105 -2.02 16.24 10.13
N GLY A 106 -1.65 15.55 9.04
CA GLY A 106 -1.18 16.15 7.80
C GLY A 106 0.28 16.65 7.84
N GLY A 107 0.74 17.13 6.68
CA GLY A 107 2.09 17.70 6.52
C GLY A 107 3.13 16.71 5.99
N GLU A 108 4.28 17.25 5.56
CA GLU A 108 5.32 16.50 4.85
C GLU A 108 5.94 15.38 5.69
N ASN A 109 6.28 15.67 6.96
CA ASN A 109 6.84 14.68 7.88
C ASN A 109 5.89 13.49 8.09
N GLU A 110 4.58 13.76 8.20
CA GLU A 110 3.60 12.70 8.38
C GLU A 110 3.42 11.91 7.09
N ASN A 111 3.43 12.58 5.94
CA ASN A 111 3.40 11.92 4.64
C ASN A 111 4.59 10.97 4.44
N GLU A 112 5.80 11.33 4.86
CA GLU A 112 6.97 10.43 4.83
C GLU A 112 6.80 9.23 5.75
N LYS A 113 6.34 9.45 6.98
CA LYS A 113 6.02 8.38 7.92
C LYS A 113 4.99 7.42 7.33
N TYR A 114 3.92 7.94 6.73
CA TYR A 114 2.90 7.12 6.06
C TYR A 114 3.45 6.32 4.89
N LYS A 115 4.33 6.90 4.06
CA LYS A 115 4.98 6.17 2.97
C LYS A 115 5.79 4.99 3.48
N ASN A 116 6.57 5.18 4.55
CA ASN A 116 7.36 4.11 5.16
C ASN A 116 6.46 3.03 5.77
N TRP A 117 5.44 3.43 6.53
CA TRP A 117 4.50 2.48 7.14
C TRP A 117 3.69 1.69 6.10
N PHE A 118 3.32 2.34 5.00
CA PHE A 118 2.67 1.69 3.87
C PHE A 118 3.60 0.69 3.17
N HIS A 119 4.88 1.04 3.01
CA HIS A 119 5.89 0.12 2.49
C HIS A 119 6.04 -1.12 3.37
N ASP A 120 6.15 -0.94 4.69
CA ASP A 120 6.23 -2.03 5.66
C ASP A 120 4.97 -2.90 5.62
N THR A 121 3.80 -2.29 5.42
CA THR A 121 2.54 -3.02 5.25
C THR A 121 2.57 -3.94 4.03
N LEU A 122 3.06 -3.45 2.88
CA LEU A 122 3.17 -4.27 1.68
C LEU A 122 4.20 -5.40 1.82
N HIS A 123 5.30 -5.14 2.53
CA HIS A 123 6.31 -6.15 2.84
C HIS A 123 5.69 -7.29 3.67
N HIS A 124 5.07 -6.96 4.80
CA HIS A 124 4.42 -7.95 5.66
C HIS A 124 3.22 -8.63 4.99
N TYR A 125 2.49 -7.92 4.13
CA TYR A 125 1.45 -8.53 3.31
C TYR A 125 2.03 -9.69 2.47
N GLU A 126 3.17 -9.48 1.79
CA GLU A 126 3.79 -10.52 0.97
C GLU A 126 4.32 -11.69 1.80
N GLU A 127 4.94 -11.41 2.95
CA GLU A 127 5.44 -12.43 3.87
C GLU A 127 4.31 -13.32 4.40
N ILE A 128 3.24 -12.69 4.90
CA ILE A 128 2.11 -13.37 5.52
C ILE A 128 1.34 -14.13 4.43
N PHE A 129 0.80 -13.45 3.41
CA PHE A 129 -0.08 -14.10 2.44
C PHE A 129 0.65 -14.91 1.36
N GLY A 130 1.99 -14.87 1.33
CA GLY A 130 2.83 -15.59 0.38
C GLY A 130 2.64 -15.13 -1.07
N LYS A 131 2.10 -13.93 -1.28
CA LYS A 131 1.86 -13.33 -2.59
C LYS A 131 1.85 -11.82 -2.50
N LYS A 132 2.23 -11.17 -3.60
CA LYS A 132 2.14 -9.71 -3.72
C LYS A 132 0.70 -9.21 -3.64
N ALA A 133 0.55 -8.05 -3.03
CA ALA A 133 -0.71 -7.34 -2.96
C ALA A 133 -1.18 -6.94 -4.38
N PRO A 134 -2.49 -7.07 -4.72
CA PRO A 134 -2.98 -6.68 -6.03
C PRO A 134 -2.75 -5.19 -6.32
N GLU A 135 -1.96 -4.89 -7.34
CA GLU A 135 -1.53 -3.51 -7.63
C GLU A 135 -2.68 -2.57 -7.91
N ASN A 136 -3.77 -3.06 -8.50
CA ASN A 136 -4.96 -2.26 -8.79
C ASN A 136 -5.75 -1.84 -7.55
N ILE A 137 -5.50 -2.45 -6.39
CA ILE A 137 -6.12 -2.12 -5.10
C ILE A 137 -5.11 -1.42 -4.19
N TRP A 138 -3.86 -1.88 -4.18
CA TRP A 138 -2.87 -1.42 -3.22
C TRP A 138 -2.00 -0.27 -3.72
N LEU A 139 -1.78 -0.11 -5.03
CA LEU A 139 -0.91 0.96 -5.55
C LEU A 139 -1.71 2.15 -6.08
N SER A 140 -1.21 3.35 -5.79
CA SER A 140 -1.76 4.59 -6.36
C SER A 140 -1.64 4.59 -7.90
N LYS A 141 -2.45 5.41 -8.58
CA LYS A 141 -2.33 5.59 -10.03
C LYS A 141 -0.92 6.07 -10.43
N LYS A 142 -0.32 6.96 -9.63
CA LYS A 142 1.02 7.50 -9.84
C LYS A 142 2.08 6.40 -9.74
N ASP A 143 1.98 5.54 -8.73
CA ASP A 143 2.95 4.46 -8.50
C ASP A 143 2.86 3.39 -9.59
N ARG A 144 1.63 3.03 -10.00
CA ARG A 144 1.42 2.12 -11.15
C ARG A 144 2.00 2.68 -12.44
N SER A 145 1.79 3.97 -12.71
CA SER A 145 2.34 4.65 -13.90
C SER A 145 3.87 4.71 -13.88
N LYS A 146 4.48 5.07 -12.74
CA LYS A 146 5.93 5.11 -12.57
C LYS A 146 6.55 3.73 -12.83
N ARG A 147 5.95 2.68 -12.28
CA ARG A 147 6.39 1.29 -12.46
C ARG A 147 6.26 0.80 -13.90
N SER A 148 5.16 1.12 -14.57
CA SER A 148 4.96 0.79 -15.99
C SER A 148 5.98 1.49 -16.89
N LYS A 149 6.22 2.79 -16.69
CA LYS A 149 7.24 3.54 -17.44
C LYS A 149 8.64 2.97 -17.24
N PHE A 150 8.99 2.61 -16.01
CA PHE A 150 10.26 1.97 -15.70
C PHE A 150 10.46 0.67 -16.48
N TRP A 151 9.46 -0.21 -16.45
CA TRP A 151 9.48 -1.47 -17.20
C TRP A 151 9.60 -1.24 -18.72
N MET A 152 8.83 -0.30 -19.29
CA MET A 152 8.93 0.02 -20.71
C MET A 152 10.30 0.59 -21.11
N ASN A 153 10.93 1.39 -20.25
CA ASN A 153 12.27 1.90 -20.50
C ASN A 153 13.31 0.77 -20.47
N ASP A 154 13.21 -0.16 -19.52
CA ASP A 154 14.06 -1.36 -19.49
C ASP A 154 13.92 -2.20 -20.76
N PHE A 155 12.69 -2.40 -21.26
CA PHE A 155 12.45 -3.12 -22.52
C PHE A 155 12.99 -2.39 -23.75
N LYS A 156 12.89 -1.06 -23.81
CA LYS A 156 13.49 -0.27 -24.90
C LYS A 156 15.00 -0.38 -24.90
N ILE A 157 15.62 -0.28 -23.72
CA ILE A 157 17.07 -0.45 -23.57
C ILE A 157 17.48 -1.85 -24.03
N LEU A 158 16.81 -2.89 -23.54
CA LEU A 158 17.06 -4.28 -23.94
C LEU A 158 16.91 -4.48 -25.45
N SER A 159 15.87 -3.90 -26.07
CA SER A 159 15.64 -3.97 -27.51
C SER A 159 16.74 -3.28 -28.31
N ILE A 160 17.24 -2.13 -27.87
CA ILE A 160 18.36 -1.43 -28.53
C ILE A 160 19.62 -2.29 -28.48
N PHE A 161 19.91 -2.92 -27.34
CA PHE A 161 21.04 -3.84 -27.20
C PHE A 161 20.91 -5.10 -28.05
N LEU A 162 19.70 -5.66 -28.16
CA LEU A 162 19.43 -6.83 -28.99
C LEU A 162 19.61 -6.53 -30.49
N ILE A 163 19.17 -5.35 -30.93
CA ILE A 163 19.39 -4.87 -32.31
C ILE A 163 20.88 -4.65 -32.57
N ALA A 164 21.60 -4.00 -31.65
CA ALA A 164 23.04 -3.81 -31.78
C ALA A 164 23.82 -5.14 -31.84
N PHE A 165 23.37 -6.17 -31.10
CA PHE A 165 23.93 -7.52 -31.14
C PHE A 165 23.70 -8.22 -32.48
N LEU A 166 22.47 -8.13 -33.03
CA LEU A 166 22.14 -8.70 -34.33
C LEU A 166 22.96 -8.05 -35.46
N LEU A 167 23.17 -6.73 -35.39
CA LEU A 167 24.00 -5.99 -36.35
C LEU A 167 25.49 -6.37 -36.26
N ASN A 168 26.03 -6.60 -35.06
CA ASN A 168 27.44 -6.98 -34.87
C ASN A 168 27.73 -8.45 -35.25
N SER A 169 26.72 -9.31 -35.17
CA SER A 169 26.84 -10.74 -35.53
C SER A 169 26.99 -10.98 -37.04
N CYS A 170 26.63 -10.01 -37.88
CA CYS A 170 26.79 -10.08 -39.34
C CYS A 170 28.25 -10.03 -39.84
N SER A 171 29.25 -9.80 -38.95
CA SER A 171 30.67 -9.66 -39.34
C SER A 171 31.53 -10.93 -39.18
N GLY A 172 30.96 -12.06 -38.74
CA GLY A 172 31.55 -13.40 -38.89
C GLY A 172 32.76 -13.80 -38.03
N GLY A 173 33.26 -12.94 -37.14
CA GLY A 173 34.41 -13.25 -36.27
C GLY A 173 34.03 -13.74 -34.87
N VAL A 174 34.54 -14.90 -34.44
CA VAL A 174 34.36 -15.46 -33.06
C VAL A 174 34.86 -14.53 -31.94
N GLY A 175 35.75 -13.56 -32.25
CA GLY A 175 36.20 -12.53 -31.32
C GLY A 175 35.11 -11.52 -30.91
N ASN A 176 34.05 -11.36 -31.71
CA ASN A 176 32.98 -10.38 -31.46
C ASN A 176 32.06 -10.81 -30.31
N ILE A 177 31.85 -12.11 -30.10
CA ILE A 177 30.98 -12.62 -29.03
C ILE A 177 31.64 -12.45 -27.66
N LEU A 178 32.94 -12.77 -27.54
CA LEU A 178 33.69 -12.62 -26.29
C LEU A 178 33.82 -11.15 -25.90
N SER A 179 34.13 -10.26 -26.86
CA SER A 179 34.15 -8.81 -26.63
C SER A 179 32.79 -8.29 -26.11
N PHE A 180 31.68 -8.83 -26.61
CA PHE A 180 30.34 -8.46 -26.15
C PHE A 180 30.05 -8.83 -24.69
N ILE A 181 30.36 -10.07 -24.31
CA ILE A 181 30.12 -10.55 -22.94
C ILE A 181 31.03 -9.81 -21.95
N PHE A 182 32.30 -9.59 -22.31
CA PHE A 182 33.29 -9.00 -21.41
C PHE A 182 33.26 -7.47 -21.34
N ILE A 183 32.70 -6.76 -22.34
CA ILE A 183 32.64 -5.28 -22.35
C ILE A 183 31.22 -4.78 -22.12
N TRP A 184 30.24 -5.31 -22.84
CA TRP A 184 28.90 -4.72 -22.87
C TRP A 184 28.03 -5.13 -21.68
N ILE A 185 28.17 -6.36 -21.16
CA ILE A 185 27.46 -6.77 -19.93
C ILE A 185 27.91 -5.92 -18.73
N PRO A 186 29.22 -5.72 -18.47
CA PRO A 186 29.66 -4.80 -17.43
C PRO A 186 29.19 -3.35 -17.66
N VAL A 187 29.21 -2.85 -18.89
CA VAL A 187 28.71 -1.49 -19.22
C VAL A 187 27.22 -1.35 -18.92
N ILE A 188 26.40 -2.37 -19.19
CA ILE A 188 24.97 -2.37 -18.85
C ILE A 188 24.79 -2.37 -17.33
N ILE A 189 25.53 -3.21 -16.61
CA ILE A 189 25.46 -3.28 -15.14
C ILE A 189 25.90 -1.94 -14.52
N LEU A 190 27.02 -1.39 -14.98
CA LEU A 190 27.53 -0.10 -14.52
C LEU A 190 26.60 1.06 -14.85
N SER A 191 26.00 1.08 -16.05
CA SER A 191 25.04 2.12 -16.41
C SER A 191 23.76 2.05 -15.57
N LYS A 192 23.30 0.85 -15.18
CA LYS A 192 22.18 0.68 -14.23
C LYS A 192 22.54 1.14 -12.82
N ILE A 193 23.76 0.84 -12.34
CA ILE A 193 24.25 1.29 -11.03
C ILE A 193 24.36 2.82 -11.01
N ILE A 194 24.94 3.43 -12.05
CA ILE A 194 25.09 4.89 -12.17
C ILE A 194 23.72 5.57 -12.27
N PHE A 195 22.81 5.05 -13.10
CA PHE A 195 21.46 5.58 -13.21
C PHE A 195 20.69 5.48 -11.89
N SER A 196 20.77 4.34 -11.21
CA SER A 196 20.16 4.19 -9.88
C SER A 196 20.75 5.17 -8.88
N TRP A 197 22.07 5.39 -8.86
CA TRP A 197 22.71 6.35 -7.95
C TRP A 197 22.31 7.80 -8.26
N ILE A 198 22.29 8.21 -9.53
CA ILE A 198 21.91 9.58 -9.95
C ILE A 198 20.44 9.87 -9.61
N PHE A 199 19.53 8.95 -9.93
CA PHE A 199 18.10 9.20 -9.78
C PHE A 199 17.60 8.95 -8.35
N ASN A 200 18.29 8.13 -7.55
CA ASN A 200 17.91 7.89 -6.15
C ASN A 200 18.47 8.97 -5.20
N ASN A 201 19.54 9.70 -5.58
CA ASN A 201 20.06 10.82 -4.81
C ASN A 201 19.28 12.13 -5.01
N ASN A 202 18.54 12.28 -6.12
CA ASN A 202 17.79 13.50 -6.41
C ASN A 202 16.47 13.63 -5.62
N ASP A 203 16.02 12.58 -4.93
CA ASP A 203 14.86 12.68 -4.03
C ASP A 203 15.21 13.33 -2.67
N LYS A 204 16.48 13.72 -2.42
CA LYS A 204 16.92 14.42 -1.20
C LYS A 204 17.16 15.93 -1.35
N SER A 205 16.79 16.53 -2.48
CA SER A 205 17.08 17.94 -2.75
C SER A 205 15.82 18.69 -3.22
N GLY A 206 15.12 19.32 -2.28
CA GLY A 206 14.31 20.50 -2.61
C GLY A 206 13.07 20.69 -1.75
N ASN A 207 13.20 21.41 -0.63
CA ASN A 207 12.56 22.71 -0.46
C ASN A 207 12.93 23.34 0.90
N ASP A 208 14.14 23.90 0.98
CA ASP A 208 14.35 25.06 1.84
C ASP A 208 13.81 26.28 1.11
N LYS A 209 12.64 26.77 1.55
CA LYS A 209 12.26 28.17 1.33
C LYS A 209 11.74 28.75 2.63
N ASP A 210 12.65 29.43 3.31
CA ASP A 210 12.40 30.35 4.39
C ASP A 210 11.40 31.45 3.97
N GLY A 211 10.51 31.79 4.90
CA GLY A 211 10.40 33.16 5.39
C GLY A 211 9.24 34.02 4.86
N GLY A 212 8.23 34.21 5.72
CA GLY A 212 7.60 35.53 5.90
C GLY A 212 6.08 35.56 6.09
N SER A 213 5.65 35.66 7.36
CA SER A 213 4.58 36.51 7.97
C SER A 213 3.26 36.75 7.20
N SER A 214 2.06 36.80 7.79
CA SER A 214 1.58 37.02 9.17
C SER A 214 0.05 36.82 9.18
N GLY A 215 -0.56 36.55 10.34
CA GLY A 215 -2.02 36.63 10.50
C GLY A 215 -2.58 35.81 11.66
N SER A 216 -2.72 36.44 12.83
CA SER A 216 -3.29 35.90 14.07
C SER A 216 -4.80 35.62 14.01
N CYS A 217 -5.23 34.62 14.82
CA CYS A 217 -6.46 34.47 15.64
C CYS A 217 -7.12 33.09 15.44
N GLY A 218 -7.63 32.33 16.42
CA GLY A 218 -7.73 32.43 17.87
C GLY A 218 -8.61 31.27 18.40
N GLY A 219 -8.34 30.79 19.62
CA GLY A 219 -9.23 29.95 20.46
C GLY A 219 -9.38 28.48 20.05
N SER A 220 -9.50 27.49 20.93
CA SER A 220 -9.60 27.46 22.39
C SER A 220 -9.21 26.05 22.85
N SER A 221 -8.56 26.00 24.00
CA SER A 221 -8.31 24.79 24.78
C SER A 221 -9.61 24.07 25.16
N SER A 222 -9.58 22.75 25.14
CA SER A 222 -10.32 21.96 26.12
C SER A 222 -9.53 20.73 26.51
N SER A 223 -9.01 20.81 27.73
CA SER A 223 -8.40 19.71 28.46
C SER A 223 -9.51 18.76 28.91
N CYS A 224 -9.35 17.46 28.65
CA CYS A 224 -9.98 16.41 29.45
C CYS A 224 -8.94 15.31 29.75
N SER A 225 -8.36 15.39 30.94
CA SER A 225 -7.96 14.23 31.73
C SER A 225 -9.26 13.49 32.11
N SER A 226 -9.40 12.18 32.17
CA SER A 226 -8.54 11.14 32.73
C SER A 226 -9.22 9.78 32.52
N SER A 227 -8.43 8.71 32.37
CA SER A 227 -8.51 7.48 33.18
C SER A 227 -8.07 6.24 32.41
N CYS A 228 -7.18 5.51 33.06
CA CYS A 228 -6.53 4.27 32.69
C CYS A 228 -7.50 3.12 32.40
N GLY A 229 -7.24 2.44 31.29
CA GLY A 229 -7.73 1.10 30.99
C GLY A 229 -6.72 0.46 30.03
N SER A 230 -5.77 -0.30 30.59
CA SER A 230 -4.76 -1.03 29.82
C SER A 230 -5.44 -2.16 29.04
N SER A 231 -5.95 -1.82 27.86
CA SER A 231 -6.20 -2.78 26.79
C SER A 231 -5.23 -2.42 25.69
N CYS A 232 -4.32 -3.34 25.37
CA CYS A 232 -3.50 -3.30 24.17
C CYS A 232 -4.42 -3.03 22.98
N GLY A 233 -4.45 -1.79 22.50
CA GLY A 233 -5.21 -1.38 21.33
C GLY A 233 -4.22 -1.06 20.23
N SER A 234 -3.99 -2.01 19.32
CA SER A 234 -3.26 -1.76 18.08
C SER A 234 -4.02 -0.70 17.28
N GLY A 235 -3.49 0.53 17.24
CA GLY A 235 -4.02 1.60 16.39
C GLY A 235 -3.57 1.39 14.95
N CYS A 236 -4.47 1.60 13.99
CA CYS A 236 -4.11 1.64 12.57
C CYS A 236 -4.30 3.06 12.02
N GLY A 237 -3.36 3.49 11.19
CA GLY A 237 -3.35 4.83 10.62
C GLY A 237 -4.28 4.91 9.41
N GLY A 238 -5.01 6.02 9.27
CA GLY A 238 -5.72 6.34 8.03
C GLY A 238 -4.78 6.76 6.91
N CYS A 239 -5.29 6.92 5.68
CA CYS A 239 -4.46 7.42 4.58
C CYS A 239 -4.05 8.89 4.78
N GLY A 240 -2.79 9.21 4.49
CA GLY A 240 -2.28 10.58 4.55
C GLY A 240 -2.95 11.47 3.50
N GLY A 241 -3.74 12.44 3.95
CA GLY A 241 -4.37 13.44 3.09
C GLY A 241 -3.34 14.44 2.58
N GLY A 242 -2.79 14.20 1.39
CA GLY A 242 -2.10 15.21 0.60
C GLY A 242 -3.14 15.96 -0.24
N GLY A 243 -3.58 17.13 0.24
CA GLY A 243 -4.24 18.12 -0.60
C GLY A 243 -3.20 18.73 -1.55
N ASP A 244 -3.59 18.82 -2.82
CA ASP A 244 -2.81 19.40 -3.92
C ASP A 244 -2.43 20.86 -3.69
#